data_AF-A0A9P7N7Y2-F1
#
_entry.id   AF-A0A9P7N7Y2-F1
#
_cell.length_a   1.000
_cell.length_b   1.000
_cell.length_c   1.000
_cell.angle_alpha   90.00
_cell.angle_beta   90.00
_cell.angle_gamma   90.00
#
_symmetry.space_group_name_H-M   'P 1'
#
loop_
_entity.id
_entity.type
_entity.pdbx_description
1 polymer ?
#
loop_
_entity_poly.entity_id
_entity_poly.type
_entity_poly.pdbx_seq_one_letter_code
_entity_poly.pdbx_strand_id
1 'polypeptide(L)'
;MKSFALASLLAVLAAAAPLTVPEQVPAHDITVKDTNDLEARQFGMDMTRNDLENGQPPCPRAIFVFARGSTEPGNMGASVGPIVANSLTKQLGKDGIWIQGVGGPYTAGLPENAMPEGSSPAAIAEMGRLFTLAHTKCPKSILLAGGY
;
A
#
# COMPACT_ATOMS: atom_id res chain seq x y z
N MET A 1 53.79 13.67 -55.98
CA MET A 1 52.38 13.22 -56.18
C MET A 1 52.00 12.44 -54.93
N LYS A 2 51.05 12.78 -54.05
CA LYS A 2 49.88 13.67 -54.13
C LYS A 2 49.46 14.02 -52.68
N SER A 3 49.21 15.30 -52.46
CA SER A 3 48.19 15.95 -51.62
C SER A 3 47.99 15.58 -50.15
N PHE A 4 48.14 16.61 -49.32
CA PHE A 4 47.70 16.76 -47.93
C PHE A 4 46.18 16.55 -47.76
N ALA A 5 45.78 15.87 -46.67
CA ALA A 5 44.43 15.89 -46.14
C ALA A 5 44.35 16.97 -45.05
N LEU A 6 43.66 18.08 -45.33
CA LEU A 6 43.23 19.05 -44.33
C LEU A 6 41.71 18.93 -44.20
N ALA A 7 41.26 18.32 -43.11
CA ALA A 7 39.86 18.26 -42.74
C ALA A 7 39.44 19.61 -42.12
N SER A 8 38.44 20.25 -42.71
CA SER A 8 37.84 21.50 -42.23
C SER A 8 37.13 21.29 -40.89
N LEU A 9 37.57 21.97 -39.83
CA LEU A 9 36.77 22.17 -38.61
C LEU A 9 35.74 23.28 -38.86
N LEU A 10 34.45 22.93 -38.92
CA LEU A 10 33.36 23.89 -38.71
C LEU A 10 33.09 24.00 -37.20
N ALA A 11 33.48 25.12 -36.60
CA ALA A 11 33.05 25.49 -35.26
C ALA A 11 31.65 26.11 -35.35
N VAL A 12 30.62 25.36 -34.91
CA VAL A 12 29.26 25.91 -34.76
C VAL A 12 29.20 26.60 -33.40
N LEU A 13 29.14 27.93 -33.41
CA LEU A 13 28.94 28.75 -32.21
C LEU A 13 27.46 28.68 -31.82
N ALA A 14 27.10 27.80 -30.90
CA ALA A 14 25.78 27.80 -30.28
C ALA A 14 25.69 29.01 -29.33
N ALA A 15 25.01 30.08 -29.77
CA ALA A 15 24.67 31.18 -28.89
C ALA A 15 23.66 30.69 -27.84
N ALA A 16 24.14 30.41 -26.63
CA ALA A 16 23.29 30.20 -25.47
C ALA A 16 22.66 31.56 -25.09
N ALA A 17 21.49 31.86 -25.66
CA ALA A 17 20.64 32.90 -25.10
C ALA A 17 20.11 32.39 -23.75
N PRO A 18 20.29 33.13 -22.64
CA PRO A 18 19.64 32.76 -21.39
C PRO A 18 18.13 32.85 -21.62
N LEU A 19 17.46 31.70 -21.56
CA LEU A 19 16.02 31.68 -21.38
C LEU A 19 15.76 32.32 -20.01
N THR A 20 15.18 33.52 -20.02
CA THR A 20 14.59 34.12 -18.83
C THR A 20 13.48 33.17 -18.38
N VAL A 21 13.78 32.35 -17.36
CA VAL A 21 12.80 31.55 -16.66
C VAL A 21 11.86 32.56 -15.99
N PRO A 22 10.56 32.59 -16.33
CA PRO A 22 9.63 33.46 -15.63
C PRO A 22 9.62 33.09 -14.14
N GLU A 23 9.59 34.15 -13.35
CA GLU A 23 9.62 34.16 -11.90
C GLU A 23 8.71 33.10 -11.29
N GLN A 24 9.31 32.38 -10.34
CA GLN A 24 8.76 31.41 -9.42
C GLN A 24 7.23 31.51 -9.26
N VAL A 25 6.54 30.49 -9.79
CA VAL A 25 5.16 30.16 -9.39
C VAL A 25 5.16 30.08 -7.86
N PRO A 26 4.27 30.82 -7.16
CA PRO A 26 4.21 30.75 -5.71
C PRO A 26 4.04 29.28 -5.32
N ALA A 27 4.86 28.83 -4.37
CA ALA A 27 4.81 27.47 -3.85
C ALA A 27 3.41 27.21 -3.29
N HIS A 28 2.53 26.69 -4.13
CA HIS A 28 1.32 26.05 -3.65
C HIS A 28 1.83 24.82 -2.93
N ASP A 29 1.58 24.79 -1.63
CA ASP A 29 1.90 23.73 -0.71
C ASP A 29 1.37 22.39 -1.26
N ILE A 30 2.18 21.72 -2.08
CA ILE A 30 2.00 20.33 -2.40
C ILE A 30 2.43 19.61 -1.13
N THR A 31 1.49 19.54 -0.19
CA THR A 31 1.50 18.50 0.82
C THR A 31 1.55 17.20 0.03
N VAL A 32 2.75 16.63 -0.10
CA VAL A 32 2.97 15.29 -0.65
C VAL A 32 2.31 14.34 0.35
N LYS A 33 1.01 14.18 0.21
CA LYS A 33 0.21 13.18 0.90
C LYS A 33 0.71 11.85 0.39
N ASP A 34 1.42 11.15 1.26
CA ASP A 34 1.78 9.74 1.22
C ASP A 34 2.36 9.23 -0.12
N THR A 35 3.64 8.88 -0.12
CA THR A 35 4.24 8.05 -1.17
C THR A 35 3.47 6.74 -1.39
N ASN A 36 2.72 6.27 -0.39
CA ASN A 36 1.80 5.14 -0.47
C ASN A 36 0.69 5.34 -1.54
N ASP A 37 0.21 6.57 -1.74
CA ASP A 37 -0.85 6.85 -2.73
C ASP A 37 -0.32 6.69 -4.17
N LEU A 38 0.98 6.90 -4.41
CA LEU A 38 1.61 6.71 -5.72
C LEU A 38 1.92 5.24 -5.99
N GLU A 39 2.44 4.51 -5.00
CA GLU A 39 2.70 3.07 -5.11
C GLU A 39 1.40 2.26 -5.25
N ALA A 40 0.34 2.62 -4.51
CA ALA A 40 -1.00 2.02 -4.68
C ALA A 40 -1.59 2.31 -6.08
N ARG A 41 -1.25 3.45 -6.69
CA ARG A 41 -1.66 3.76 -8.08
C ARG A 41 -0.81 3.06 -9.13
N GLN A 42 0.47 2.82 -8.86
CA GLN A 42 1.39 2.18 -9.80
C GLN A 42 1.32 0.65 -9.76
N PHE A 43 1.01 0.05 -8.60
CA PHE A 43 0.95 -1.41 -8.41
C PHE A 43 -0.41 -1.94 -7.94
N GLY A 44 -1.41 -1.08 -7.67
CA GLY A 44 -2.81 -1.48 -7.43
C GLY A 44 -3.08 -2.31 -6.17
N MET A 45 -2.05 -2.58 -5.37
CA MET A 45 -2.08 -3.54 -4.27
C MET A 45 -1.65 -2.82 -3.00
N ASP A 46 -2.61 -2.42 -2.18
CA ASP A 46 -2.32 -1.86 -0.87
C ASP A 46 -1.95 -2.98 0.10
N MET A 47 -0.66 -3.04 0.45
CA MET A 47 -0.08 -4.08 1.30
C MET A 47 -0.30 -3.82 2.79
N THR A 48 -0.76 -2.63 3.18
CA THR A 48 -0.99 -2.26 4.58
C THR A 48 -2.33 -1.55 4.77
N ARG A 49 -3.29 -2.24 5.39
CA ARG A 49 -4.63 -1.70 5.66
C ARG A 49 -4.97 -1.75 7.14
N ASN A 50 -5.43 -0.62 7.68
CA ASN A 50 -5.72 -0.45 9.11
C ASN A 50 -7.08 0.23 9.33
N ASP A 51 -8.03 0.00 8.43
CA ASP A 51 -9.29 0.73 8.39
C ASP A 51 -10.13 0.45 9.64
N LEU A 52 -10.09 -0.76 10.19
CA LEU A 52 -10.81 -1.11 11.42
C LEU A 52 -10.23 -0.36 12.62
N GLU A 53 -8.91 -0.34 12.76
CA GLU A 53 -8.23 0.35 13.86
C GLU A 53 -8.46 1.87 13.78
N ASN A 54 -8.26 2.44 12.59
CA ASN A 54 -8.32 3.89 12.37
C ASN A 54 -9.73 4.43 12.17
N GLY A 55 -10.67 3.58 11.75
CA GLY A 55 -12.02 3.98 11.36
C GLY A 55 -12.77 4.68 12.49
N GLN A 56 -13.70 5.56 12.15
CA GLN A 56 -14.61 6.19 13.10
C GLN A 56 -16.03 6.08 12.57
N PRO A 57 -17.08 6.23 13.40
CA PRO A 57 -18.45 6.23 12.91
C PRO A 57 -18.66 7.21 11.75
N PRO A 58 -19.54 6.88 10.77
CA PRO A 58 -20.42 5.72 10.76
C PRO A 58 -19.71 4.39 10.42
N CYS A 59 -20.20 3.29 11.00
CA CYS A 59 -19.68 1.95 10.73
C CYS A 59 -20.01 1.48 9.30
N PRO A 60 -19.10 0.72 8.65
CA PRO A 60 -19.32 0.17 7.32
C PRO A 60 -20.35 -0.97 7.37
N ARG A 61 -20.81 -1.41 6.20
CA ARG A 61 -21.66 -2.62 6.12
C ARG A 61 -20.91 -3.89 6.49
N ALA A 62 -19.64 -3.96 6.11
CA ALA A 62 -18.78 -5.11 6.39
C ALA A 62 -17.40 -4.68 6.90
N ILE A 63 -16.74 -5.57 7.62
CA ILE A 63 -15.35 -5.45 8.05
C ILE A 63 -14.66 -6.74 7.61
N PHE A 64 -13.56 -6.61 6.87
CA PHE A 64 -12.75 -7.75 6.44
C PHE A 64 -11.39 -7.71 7.14
N VAL A 65 -11.12 -8.75 7.94
CA VAL A 65 -9.84 -8.95 8.62
C VAL A 65 -9.07 -10.06 7.91
N PHE A 66 -7.82 -9.80 7.52
CA PHE A 66 -7.02 -10.73 6.72
C PHE A 66 -5.65 -10.99 7.32
N ALA A 67 -5.25 -12.26 7.41
CA ALA A 67 -3.90 -12.67 7.76
C ALA A 67 -3.10 -13.02 6.47
N ARG A 68 -2.03 -12.28 6.19
CA ARG A 68 -1.14 -12.52 5.04
C ARG A 68 -0.34 -13.81 5.15
N GLY A 69 0.19 -14.31 4.04
CA GLY A 69 1.07 -15.48 4.04
C GLY A 69 2.48 -15.21 4.56
N SER A 70 3.21 -16.28 4.83
CA SER A 70 4.60 -16.18 5.30
C SER A 70 5.47 -15.38 4.33
N THR A 71 6.35 -14.54 4.87
CA THR A 71 7.26 -13.64 4.14
C THR A 71 6.60 -12.50 3.35
N GLU A 72 5.27 -12.43 3.32
CA GLU A 72 4.60 -11.34 2.61
C GLU A 72 4.79 -10.00 3.34
N PRO A 73 4.86 -8.87 2.60
CA PRO A 73 5.06 -7.55 3.18
C PRO A 73 3.80 -6.98 3.83
N GLY A 74 3.97 -5.94 4.64
CA GLY A 74 2.87 -5.21 5.27
C GLY A 74 2.02 -6.09 6.20
N ASN A 75 0.73 -5.81 6.30
CA ASN A 75 -0.22 -6.62 7.08
C ASN A 75 -1.27 -7.34 6.21
N MET A 76 -1.37 -6.98 4.92
CA MET A 76 -2.25 -7.62 3.94
C MET A 76 -1.51 -8.55 2.98
N GLY A 77 -0.19 -8.42 2.86
CA GLY A 77 0.60 -9.12 1.85
C GLY A 77 0.52 -8.46 0.47
N ALA A 78 1.12 -9.11 -0.52
CA ALA A 78 1.22 -8.61 -1.90
C ALA A 78 0.52 -9.54 -2.91
N SER A 79 -0.29 -10.49 -2.42
CA SER A 79 -0.99 -11.47 -3.24
C SER A 79 -2.50 -11.53 -2.90
N VAL A 80 -2.95 -12.56 -2.19
CA VAL A 80 -4.36 -12.87 -1.97
C VAL A 80 -5.09 -11.77 -1.21
N GLY A 81 -4.47 -11.20 -0.18
CA GLY A 81 -5.08 -10.18 0.68
C GLY A 81 -5.58 -8.95 -0.11
N PRO A 82 -4.70 -8.23 -0.82
CA PRO A 82 -5.13 -7.09 -1.64
C PRO A 82 -6.09 -7.47 -2.77
N ILE A 83 -5.96 -8.66 -3.37
CA ILE A 83 -6.89 -9.12 -4.43
C ILE A 83 -8.31 -9.25 -3.88
N VAL A 84 -8.48 -9.91 -2.75
CA VAL A 84 -9.80 -10.08 -2.11
C VAL A 84 -10.33 -8.74 -1.61
N ALA A 85 -9.50 -7.94 -0.94
CA ALA A 85 -9.87 -6.62 -0.45
C ALA A 85 -10.37 -5.71 -1.59
N ASN A 86 -9.64 -5.65 -2.71
CA ASN A 86 -10.03 -4.86 -3.88
C ASN A 86 -11.35 -5.34 -4.48
N SER A 87 -11.59 -6.66 -4.54
CA SER A 87 -12.85 -7.22 -5.02
C SER A 87 -14.03 -6.85 -4.10
N LEU A 88 -13.86 -6.97 -2.79
CA LEU A 88 -14.90 -6.60 -1.82
C LEU A 88 -15.19 -5.10 -1.85
N THR A 89 -14.15 -4.25 -1.90
CA THR A 89 -14.31 -2.80 -2.03
C THR A 89 -15.03 -2.40 -3.32
N LYS A 90 -14.79 -3.11 -4.44
CA LYS A 90 -15.54 -2.88 -5.69
C LYS A 90 -17.03 -3.22 -5.55
N GLN A 91 -17.35 -4.28 -4.80
CA GLN A 91 -18.74 -4.74 -4.62
C GLN A 91 -19.52 -3.90 -3.60
N LEU A 92 -18.88 -3.47 -2.51
CA LEU A 92 -19.53 -2.80 -1.39
C LEU A 92 -19.38 -1.28 -1.41
N GLY A 93 -18.47 -0.75 -2.23
CA GLY A 93 -18.06 0.64 -2.21
C GLY A 93 -17.01 0.92 -1.14
N LYS A 94 -16.24 1.99 -1.33
CA LYS A 94 -15.14 2.38 -0.42
C LYS A 94 -15.60 2.63 1.01
N ASP A 95 -16.79 3.23 1.18
CA ASP A 95 -17.37 3.49 2.50
C ASP A 95 -18.17 2.31 3.05
N GLY A 96 -18.40 1.27 2.22
CA GLY A 96 -19.21 0.12 2.57
C GLY A 96 -18.43 -1.00 3.27
N ILE A 97 -17.09 -0.94 3.26
CA ILE A 97 -16.23 -1.95 3.88
C ILE A 97 -14.98 -1.34 4.50
N TRP A 98 -14.64 -1.80 5.71
CA TRP A 98 -13.30 -1.60 6.28
C TRP A 98 -12.43 -2.83 6.03
N ILE A 99 -11.20 -2.59 5.57
CA ILE A 99 -10.17 -3.63 5.37
C ILE A 99 -9.11 -3.50 6.46
N GLN A 100 -8.77 -4.61 7.10
CA GLN A 100 -7.80 -4.67 8.18
C GLN A 100 -6.87 -5.86 8.00
N GLY A 101 -5.57 -5.61 7.91
CA GLY A 101 -4.58 -6.68 7.98
C GLY A 101 -4.24 -7.05 9.43
N VAL A 102 -3.91 -8.31 9.66
CA VAL A 102 -3.34 -8.77 10.93
C VAL A 102 -1.85 -8.41 10.94
N GLY A 103 -1.50 -7.39 11.72
CA GLY A 103 -0.14 -6.87 11.84
C GLY A 103 0.46 -7.12 13.21
N GLY A 104 1.16 -6.11 13.75
CA GLY A 104 1.70 -6.13 15.10
C GLY A 104 2.55 -7.38 15.39
N PRO A 105 2.17 -8.24 16.33
CA PRO A 105 2.91 -9.45 16.66
C PRO A 105 2.84 -10.55 15.58
N TYR A 106 1.97 -10.41 14.57
CA TYR A 106 1.98 -11.31 13.41
C TYR A 106 3.04 -10.90 12.39
N THR A 107 4.25 -11.42 12.61
CA THR A 107 5.42 -11.19 11.76
C THR A 107 5.39 -11.99 10.45
N ALA A 108 4.51 -12.99 10.33
CA ALA A 108 4.43 -13.91 9.19
C ALA A 108 5.79 -14.55 8.84
N GLY A 109 6.54 -14.96 9.87
CA GLY A 109 7.81 -15.65 9.68
C GLY A 109 7.64 -17.12 9.29
N LEU A 110 8.66 -17.66 8.63
CA LEU A 110 8.71 -19.07 8.26
C LEU A 110 8.80 -20.01 9.48
N PRO A 111 9.62 -19.74 10.53
CA PRO A 111 9.74 -20.62 11.69
C PRO A 111 8.42 -20.86 12.43
N GLU A 112 7.54 -19.87 12.46
CA GLU A 112 6.26 -19.92 13.14
C GLU A 112 5.32 -21.00 12.58
N ASN A 113 5.48 -21.38 11.31
CA ASN A 113 4.71 -22.48 10.69
C ASN A 113 4.99 -23.84 11.33
N ALA A 114 6.14 -24.01 11.99
CA ALA A 114 6.51 -25.24 12.69
C ALA A 114 5.97 -25.28 14.13
N MET A 115 5.33 -24.22 14.61
CA MET A 115 4.70 -24.19 15.93
C MET A 115 3.42 -25.04 15.94
N PRO A 116 2.96 -25.52 17.12
CA PRO A 116 1.86 -26.49 17.21
C PRO A 116 0.56 -26.09 16.49
N GLU A 117 0.24 -24.79 16.49
CA GLU A 117 -0.98 -24.24 15.86
C GLU A 117 -0.73 -23.70 14.43
N GLY A 118 0.45 -23.97 13.85
CA GLY A 118 0.86 -23.46 12.54
C GLY A 118 1.15 -21.96 12.49
N SER A 119 1.16 -21.27 13.64
CA SER A 119 1.54 -19.86 13.79
C SER A 119 1.92 -19.57 15.25
N SER A 120 2.41 -18.35 15.52
CA SER A 120 2.74 -17.94 16.88
C SER A 120 1.48 -17.65 17.70
N PRO A 121 1.47 -17.96 19.02
CA PRO A 121 0.35 -17.62 19.89
C PRO A 121 0.01 -16.13 19.89
N ALA A 122 1.00 -15.27 19.71
CA ALA A 122 0.82 -13.82 19.65
C ALA A 122 0.09 -13.38 18.36
N ALA A 123 0.36 -14.03 17.22
CA ALA A 123 -0.36 -13.78 15.98
C ALA A 123 -1.83 -14.20 16.08
N ILE A 124 -2.09 -15.36 16.67
CA ILE A 124 -3.45 -15.87 16.92
C ILE A 124 -4.21 -14.92 17.85
N ALA A 125 -3.56 -14.47 18.93
CA ALA A 125 -4.14 -13.51 19.85
C ALA A 125 -4.46 -12.16 19.18
N GLU A 126 -3.62 -11.70 18.26
CA GLU A 126 -3.83 -10.44 17.55
C GLU A 126 -5.04 -10.49 16.61
N MET A 127 -5.23 -11.57 15.86
CA MET A 127 -6.44 -11.73 15.04
C MET A 127 -7.69 -11.80 15.94
N GLY A 128 -7.61 -12.46 17.09
CA GLY A 128 -8.68 -12.47 18.10
C GLY A 128 -8.98 -11.08 18.67
N ARG A 129 -7.96 -10.25 18.91
CA ARG A 129 -8.10 -8.86 19.34
C ARG A 129 -8.83 -8.03 18.27
N LEU A 130 -8.47 -8.19 17.00
CA LEU A 130 -9.11 -7.48 15.88
C LEU A 130 -10.57 -7.88 15.70
N PHE A 131 -10.92 -9.17 15.85
CA PHE A 131 -12.33 -9.59 15.86
C PHE A 131 -13.12 -8.98 17.02
N THR A 132 -12.52 -8.95 18.20
CA THR A 132 -13.13 -8.32 19.39
C THR A 132 -13.31 -6.82 19.17
N LEU A 133 -12.34 -6.15 18.56
CA LEU A 133 -12.42 -4.74 18.19
C LEU A 133 -13.54 -4.49 17.18
N ALA A 134 -13.65 -5.31 16.12
CA ALA A 134 -14.73 -5.21 15.13
C ALA A 134 -16.10 -5.32 15.79
N HIS A 135 -16.30 -6.32 16.65
CA HIS A 135 -17.56 -6.52 17.37
C HIS A 135 -17.88 -5.36 18.32
N THR A 136 -16.90 -4.88 19.08
CA THR A 136 -17.10 -3.79 20.05
C THR A 136 -17.37 -2.46 19.36
N LYS A 137 -16.62 -2.15 18.29
CA LYS A 137 -16.67 -0.87 17.59
C LYS A 137 -17.89 -0.78 16.66
N CYS A 138 -18.20 -1.87 15.98
CA CYS A 138 -19.25 -1.92 14.96
C CYS A 138 -20.06 -3.22 15.06
N PRO A 139 -20.88 -3.40 16.11
CA PRO A 139 -21.56 -4.66 16.41
C PRO A 139 -22.59 -5.10 15.35
N LYS A 140 -22.97 -4.20 14.44
CA LYS A 140 -23.93 -4.48 13.35
C LYS A 140 -23.26 -4.78 12.00
N SER A 141 -21.96 -4.55 11.87
CA SER A 141 -21.24 -4.82 10.62
C SER A 141 -21.03 -6.33 10.47
N ILE A 142 -21.08 -6.81 9.22
CA ILE A 142 -20.75 -8.21 8.92
C ILE A 142 -19.24 -8.36 9.02
N LEU A 143 -18.78 -9.26 9.89
CA LEU A 143 -17.37 -9.60 10.01
C LEU A 143 -17.02 -10.73 9.02
N LEU A 144 -16.09 -10.44 8.12
CA LEU A 144 -15.49 -11.38 7.18
C LEU A 144 -14.04 -11.62 7.61
N ALA A 145 -13.57 -12.85 7.47
CA ALA A 145 -12.20 -13.23 7.77
C ALA A 145 -11.58 -13.98 6.60
N GLY A 146 -10.27 -13.82 6.39
CA GLY A 146 -9.51 -14.60 5.43
C GLY A 146 -8.07 -14.80 5.85
N GLY A 147 -7.40 -15.76 5.23
CA GLY A 147 -5.97 -16.00 5.39
C GLY A 147 -5.41 -16.72 4.16
N TYR A 148 -4.11 -16.60 3.94
CA TYR A 148 -3.35 -17.30 2.89
C TYR A 148 -2.13 -18.00 3.48
#